data_AF-A0A363T4A0-F1
#
_entry.id   AF-A0A363T4A0-F1
#
_cell.length_a   1.000
_cell.length_b   1.000
_cell.length_c   1.000
_cell.angle_alpha   90.00
_cell.angle_beta   90.00
_cell.angle_gamma   90.00
#
_symmetry.space_group_name_H-M   'P 1'
#
loop_
_entity.id
_entity.type
_entity.pdbx_description
1 polymer ?
#
loop_
_entity_poly.entity_id
_entity_poly.type
_entity_poly.pdbx_seq_one_letter_code
_entity_poly.pdbx_strand_id
1 'polypeptide(L)'
;QLGITIIAYSPLEKGLLTGKYTTERLPRGLLSWRYNKSMMVKISPLLNILQEVSDVHDNTTPGQVALNWLVCKGAVPIPGARNLKQANENAGAMLWSLTDDEVDRLDNAYHSVYKNG
;
A
#
# COMPACT_ATOMS: atom_id res chain seq x y z
N GLN A 1 19.36 -4.48 -19.77
CA GLN A 1 18.40 -5.01 -18.78
C GLN A 1 18.67 -6.51 -18.63
N LEU A 2 18.72 -7.07 -17.42
CA LEU A 2 19.17 -8.45 -17.17
C LEU A 2 18.07 -9.53 -17.37
N GLY A 3 16.85 -9.15 -17.77
CA GLY A 3 15.72 -10.09 -17.90
C GLY A 3 15.21 -10.65 -16.57
N ILE A 4 15.51 -9.98 -15.45
CA ILE A 4 15.14 -10.43 -14.10
C ILE A 4 13.76 -9.89 -13.73
N THR A 5 12.85 -10.77 -13.32
CA THR A 5 11.55 -10.39 -12.75
C THR A 5 11.66 -10.18 -11.24
N ILE A 6 11.14 -9.05 -10.76
CA ILE A 6 11.06 -8.75 -9.32
C ILE A 6 9.73 -9.25 -8.77
N ILE A 7 9.78 -10.11 -7.75
CA ILE A 7 8.59 -10.60 -7.04
C ILE A 7 8.51 -9.90 -5.68
N ALA A 8 7.43 -9.15 -5.44
CA ALA A 8 7.24 -8.40 -4.20
C ALA A 8 6.48 -9.24 -3.15
N TYR A 9 7.20 -9.73 -2.15
CA TYR A 9 6.65 -10.47 -1.00
C TYR A 9 6.14 -9.52 0.10
N SER A 10 5.05 -9.91 0.77
CA SER A 10 4.35 -9.08 1.77
C SER A 10 4.02 -7.65 1.28
N PRO A 11 3.48 -7.48 0.06
CA PRO A 11 3.38 -6.16 -0.59
C PRO A 11 2.47 -5.16 0.14
N LEU A 12 1.57 -5.65 1.00
CA LEU A 12 0.65 -4.82 1.78
C LEU A 12 1.10 -4.63 3.24
N GLU A 13 2.30 -5.06 3.59
CA GLU A 13 2.92 -4.85 4.90
C GLU A 13 2.01 -5.29 6.06
N LYS A 14 1.61 -6.57 6.04
CA LYS A 14 0.63 -7.17 6.98
C LYS A 14 -0.73 -6.45 7.03
N GLY A 15 -1.08 -5.80 5.92
CA GLY A 15 -2.30 -5.03 5.71
C GLY A 15 -2.23 -3.60 6.24
N LEU A 16 -1.05 -3.08 6.58
CA LEU A 16 -0.89 -1.68 6.95
C LEU A 16 -1.36 -0.74 5.83
N LEU A 17 -0.98 -1.04 4.59
CA LEU A 17 -1.31 -0.23 3.41
C LEU A 17 -2.77 -0.32 2.96
N THR A 18 -3.61 -1.06 3.69
CA THR A 18 -5.05 -1.17 3.40
C THR A 18 -5.89 -0.12 4.14
N GLY A 19 -5.27 0.73 4.97
CA GLY A 19 -5.99 1.68 5.84
C GLY A 19 -6.68 1.03 7.05
N LYS A 20 -6.54 -0.30 7.24
CA LYS A 20 -7.19 -0.99 8.36
C LYS A 20 -6.63 -0.59 9.74
N TYR A 21 -5.45 0.03 9.80
CA TYR A 21 -4.89 0.56 11.05
C TYR A 21 -4.82 2.09 10.99
N THR A 22 -5.16 2.75 12.10
CA THR A 22 -5.08 4.20 12.27
C THR A 22 -4.44 4.54 13.61
N THR A 23 -4.22 5.83 13.89
CA THR A 23 -3.74 6.29 15.20
C THR A 23 -4.72 5.98 16.36
N GLU A 24 -5.99 5.75 16.05
CA GLU A 24 -7.07 5.39 16.96
C GLU A 24 -7.31 3.87 16.96
N ARG A 25 -6.98 3.18 15.85
CA ARG A 25 -7.16 1.74 15.66
C ARG A 25 -5.81 1.07 15.37
N LEU A 26 -5.02 0.89 16.41
CA LEU A 26 -3.73 0.20 16.32
C LEU A 26 -3.89 -1.32 16.13
N PRO A 27 -2.90 -1.99 15.50
CA PRO A 27 -2.86 -3.44 15.48
C PRO A 27 -2.74 -4.03 16.89
N ARG A 28 -3.15 -5.29 17.05
CA ARG A 28 -3.06 -6.04 18.31
C ARG A 28 -1.86 -6.99 18.33
N GLY A 29 -1.48 -7.41 19.53
CA GLY A 29 -0.40 -8.39 19.75
C GLY A 29 0.97 -7.86 19.30
N LEU A 30 1.85 -8.76 18.84
CA LEU A 30 3.23 -8.41 18.46
C LEU A 30 3.34 -7.31 17.38
N LEU A 31 2.29 -7.13 16.57
CA LEU A 31 2.25 -6.06 15.56
C LEU A 31 2.13 -4.66 16.17
N SER A 32 1.56 -4.52 17.37
CA SER A 32 1.40 -3.22 18.04
C SER A 32 2.75 -2.60 18.42
N TRP A 33 3.75 -3.44 18.73
CA TRP A 33 5.09 -2.97 19.06
C TRP A 33 5.74 -2.24 17.88
N ARG A 34 5.58 -2.80 16.68
CA ARG A 34 6.16 -2.27 15.44
C ARG A 34 5.34 -1.15 14.81
N TYR A 35 4.01 -1.23 14.87
CA TYR A 35 3.11 -0.22 14.33
C TYR A 35 2.39 0.50 15.48
N ASN A 36 3.18 1.08 16.37
CA ASN A 36 2.69 1.90 17.47
C ASN A 36 2.23 3.28 16.97
N LYS A 37 1.67 4.09 17.86
CA LYS A 37 1.13 5.41 17.53
C LYS A 37 2.15 6.33 16.83
N SER A 38 3.41 6.33 17.25
CA SER A 38 4.46 7.15 16.63
C SER A 38 4.72 6.71 15.18
N MET A 39 4.84 5.40 14.94
CA MET A 39 4.98 4.87 13.57
C MET A 39 3.73 5.16 12.72
N MET A 40 2.54 5.06 13.30
CA MET A 40 1.29 5.37 12.59
C MET A 40 1.20 6.85 12.17
N VAL A 41 1.62 7.78 13.04
CA VAL A 41 1.74 9.20 12.68
C VAL A 41 2.77 9.40 11.57
N LYS A 42 3.89 8.66 11.62
CA LYS A 42 4.94 8.76 10.60
C LYS A 42 4.47 8.33 9.21
N ILE A 43 3.65 7.27 9.13
CA ILE A 43 3.15 6.72 7.86
C ILE A 43 1.83 7.33 7.40
N SER A 44 1.13 8.11 8.24
CA SER A 44 -0.17 8.68 7.88
C SER A 44 -0.17 9.49 6.57
N PRO A 45 0.88 10.25 6.20
CA PRO A 45 0.90 10.94 4.90
C PRO A 45 0.80 9.96 3.72
N LEU A 46 1.52 8.83 3.76
CA LEU A 46 1.44 7.80 2.72
C LEU A 46 0.05 7.15 2.69
N LEU A 47 -0.53 6.84 3.86
CA LEU A 47 -1.87 6.27 3.93
C LEU A 47 -2.94 7.22 3.39
N ASN A 48 -2.79 8.53 3.61
CA ASN A 48 -3.69 9.55 3.09
C ASN A 48 -3.61 9.63 1.56
N ILE A 49 -2.40 9.67 0.97
CA ILE A 49 -2.26 9.68 -0.49
C ILE A 49 -2.83 8.40 -1.12
N LEU A 50 -2.62 7.23 -0.51
CA LEU A 50 -3.25 5.99 -0.97
C LEU A 50 -4.78 6.12 -0.99
N GLN A 51 -5.38 6.72 0.04
CA GLN A 51 -6.82 6.95 0.10
C GLN A 51 -7.29 7.97 -0.94
N GLU A 52 -6.60 9.10 -1.09
CA GLU A 52 -6.94 10.13 -2.08
C GLU A 52 -6.96 9.57 -3.51
N VAL A 53 -5.97 8.75 -3.86
CA VAL A 53 -5.92 8.08 -5.17
C VAL A 53 -7.06 7.06 -5.29
N SER A 54 -7.33 6.31 -4.22
CA SER A 54 -8.46 5.39 -4.12
C SER A 54 -9.79 6.05 -4.50
N ASP A 55 -10.01 7.26 -3.99
CA ASP A 55 -11.25 8.01 -4.14
C ASP A 55 -11.43 8.52 -5.59
N VAL A 56 -10.33 8.79 -6.30
CA VAL A 56 -10.34 9.23 -7.70
C VAL A 56 -10.59 8.07 -8.67
N HIS A 57 -10.11 6.87 -8.35
CA HIS A 57 -10.25 5.67 -9.19
C HIS A 57 -11.46 4.84 -8.76
N ASP A 58 -12.67 5.33 -9.02
CA ASP A 58 -13.95 4.61 -8.89
C ASP A 58 -14.14 3.85 -7.55
N ASN A 59 -13.66 4.42 -6.44
CA ASN A 59 -13.66 3.78 -5.12
C ASN A 59 -12.98 2.40 -5.11
N THR A 60 -11.85 2.28 -5.80
CA THR A 60 -10.88 1.22 -5.50
C THR A 60 -10.49 1.27 -4.02
N THR A 61 -9.80 0.25 -3.51
CA THR A 61 -9.32 0.22 -2.13
C THR A 61 -7.87 0.72 -2.03
N PRO A 62 -7.42 1.29 -0.89
CA PRO A 62 -6.02 1.65 -0.69
C PRO A 62 -5.04 0.48 -0.92
N GLY A 63 -5.50 -0.75 -0.63
CA GLY A 63 -4.75 -1.96 -0.94
C GLY A 63 -4.57 -2.19 -2.44
N GLN A 64 -5.59 -1.91 -3.26
CA GLN A 64 -5.47 -1.96 -4.72
C GLN A 64 -4.48 -0.93 -5.24
N VAL A 65 -4.57 0.32 -4.75
CA VAL A 65 -3.63 1.39 -5.11
C VAL A 65 -2.19 0.96 -4.80
N ALA A 66 -1.94 0.42 -3.60
CA ALA A 66 -0.61 -0.02 -3.19
C ALA A 66 -0.05 -1.17 -4.05
N LEU A 67 -0.91 -2.12 -4.47
CA LEU A 67 -0.52 -3.21 -5.36
C LEU A 67 -0.25 -2.72 -6.79
N ASN A 68 -1.11 -1.83 -7.30
CA ASN A 68 -0.95 -1.22 -8.61
C ASN A 68 0.37 -0.43 -8.70
N TRP A 69 0.70 0.32 -7.65
CA TRP A 69 1.95 1.07 -7.54
C TRP A 69 3.19 0.18 -7.68
N LEU A 70 3.18 -1.04 -7.10
CA LEU A 70 4.27 -2.01 -7.31
C LEU A 70 4.34 -2.52 -8.75
N VAL A 71 3.18 -2.72 -9.39
CA VAL A 71 3.10 -3.16 -10.80
C VAL A 71 3.63 -2.09 -11.74
N CYS A 72 3.27 -0.82 -11.55
CA CYS A 72 3.81 0.31 -12.32
C CYS A 72 5.34 0.41 -12.19
N LYS A 73 5.91 -0.08 -11.09
CA LYS A 73 7.36 -0.17 -10.87
C LYS A 73 8.02 -1.42 -11.44
N GLY A 74 7.28 -2.25 -12.18
CA GLY A 74 7.77 -3.47 -12.82
C GLY A 74 7.93 -4.66 -11.89
N ALA A 75 7.34 -4.62 -10.69
CA ALA A 75 7.31 -5.77 -9.78
C ALA A 75 6.00 -6.57 -9.94
N VAL A 76 6.08 -7.87 -9.68
CA VAL A 76 4.92 -8.76 -9.59
C VAL A 76 4.61 -9.00 -8.11
N PRO A 77 3.58 -8.35 -7.54
CA PRO A 77 3.25 -8.54 -6.13
C PRO A 77 2.53 -9.87 -5.89
N ILE A 78 2.83 -10.50 -4.74
CA ILE A 78 2.17 -11.74 -4.28
C ILE A 78 1.41 -11.48 -2.95
N PRO A 79 0.26 -10.77 -3.00
CA PRO A 79 -0.51 -10.49 -1.80
C PRO A 79 -1.19 -11.75 -1.26
N GLY A 80 -1.17 -11.91 0.06
CA GLY A 80 -1.96 -12.95 0.72
C GLY A 80 -3.45 -12.57 0.81
N ALA A 81 -4.32 -13.57 0.76
CA ALA A 81 -5.76 -13.43 1.02
C ALA A 81 -6.23 -14.57 1.94
N ARG A 82 -7.11 -14.26 2.89
CA ARG A 82 -7.74 -15.24 3.80
C ARG A 82 -9.19 -15.54 3.46
N ASN A 83 -9.79 -14.75 2.58
CA ASN A 83 -11.17 -14.88 2.16
C ASN A 83 -11.36 -14.35 0.74
N LEU A 84 -12.52 -14.63 0.16
CA LEU A 84 -12.87 -14.27 -1.21
C LEU A 84 -12.85 -12.74 -1.43
N LYS A 85 -13.29 -11.95 -0.44
CA LYS A 85 -13.28 -10.49 -0.53
C LYS A 85 -11.86 -9.95 -0.77
N GLN A 86 -10.90 -10.40 0.03
CA GLN A 86 -9.48 -10.01 -0.13
C GLN A 86 -8.90 -10.48 -1.46
N ALA A 87 -9.26 -11.70 -1.91
CA ALA A 87 -8.81 -12.20 -3.21
C ALA A 87 -9.33 -11.33 -4.36
N ASN A 88 -10.61 -10.94 -4.32
CA ASN A 88 -11.22 -10.07 -5.31
C ASN A 88 -10.62 -8.65 -5.29
N GLU A 89 -10.39 -8.09 -4.11
CA GLU A 89 -9.71 -6.79 -3.96
C GLU A 89 -8.30 -6.85 -4.56
N ASN A 90 -7.50 -7.88 -4.22
CA ASN A 90 -6.16 -8.04 -4.75
C ASN A 90 -6.16 -8.16 -6.28
N ALA A 91 -7.09 -8.96 -6.84
CA ALA A 91 -7.21 -9.13 -8.29
C ALA A 91 -7.64 -7.84 -9.00
N GLY A 92 -8.53 -7.07 -8.37
CA GLY A 92 -9.00 -5.79 -8.88
C GLY A 92 -7.90 -4.73 -9.02
N ALA A 93 -6.74 -4.92 -8.38
CA ALA A 93 -5.59 -4.02 -8.54
C ALA A 93 -4.98 -4.07 -9.94
N MET A 94 -5.23 -5.13 -10.71
CA MET A 94 -4.67 -5.35 -12.06
C MET A 94 -5.58 -4.86 -13.19
N LEU A 95 -6.76 -4.32 -12.86
CA LEU A 95 -7.79 -3.96 -13.85
C LEU A 95 -7.70 -2.51 -14.34
N TRP A 96 -6.76 -1.74 -13.80
CA TRP A 96 -6.53 -0.33 -14.09
C TRP A 96 -5.05 -0.03 -13.85
N SER A 97 -4.63 1.21 -14.10
CA SER A 97 -3.24 1.65 -13.87
C SER A 97 -3.22 3.05 -13.27
N LEU A 98 -2.28 3.27 -12.37
CA LEU A 98 -1.94 4.60 -11.89
C LEU A 98 -1.38 5.46 -13.02
N THR A 99 -1.66 6.76 -12.96
CA THR A 99 -0.97 7.77 -13.78
C THR A 99 0.43 8.03 -13.26
N ASP A 100 1.32 8.56 -14.10
CA ASP A 100 2.69 8.91 -13.71
C ASP A 100 2.71 9.89 -12.52
N ASP A 101 1.81 10.89 -12.53
CA ASP A 101 1.66 11.86 -11.45
C ASP A 101 1.27 11.20 -10.11
N GLU A 102 0.42 10.16 -10.15
CA GLU A 102 0.02 9.43 -8.95
C GLU A 102 1.15 8.55 -8.41
N VAL A 103 1.92 7.92 -9.31
CA VAL A 103 3.12 7.18 -8.94
C VAL A 103 4.12 8.12 -8.26
N ASP A 104 4.36 9.31 -8.82
CA ASP A 104 5.26 10.32 -8.25
C ASP A 104 4.78 10.84 -6.89
N ARG A 105 3.47 11.06 -6.72
CA ARG A 105 2.88 11.45 -5.41
C ARG A 105 3.12 10.38 -4.36
N LEU A 106 2.92 9.10 -4.69
CA LEU A 106 3.16 7.96 -3.79
C LEU A 106 4.65 7.81 -3.45
N ASP A 107 5.54 7.96 -4.43
CA ASP A 107 6.99 7.95 -4.24
C ASP A 107 7.44 9.04 -3.27
N ASN A 108 6.98 10.26 -3.48
CA ASN A 108 7.29 11.39 -2.60
C ASN A 108 6.76 11.18 -1.18
N ALA A 109 5.53 10.68 -1.04
CA ALA A 109 4.95 10.35 0.26
C ALA A 109 5.75 9.26 0.97
N TYR A 110 6.14 8.20 0.27
CA TYR A 110 7.01 7.14 0.80
C TYR A 110 8.36 7.67 1.26
N HIS A 111 9.03 8.50 0.46
CA HIS A 111 10.31 9.07 0.84
C HIS A 111 10.23 9.95 2.09
N SER A 112 9.12 10.67 2.30
CA SER A 112 8.91 11.48 3.50
C SER A 112 8.89 10.65 4.80
N VAL A 113 8.48 9.37 4.73
CA VAL A 113 8.48 8.44 5.87
C VAL A 113 9.91 8.15 6.35
N TYR A 114 10.91 8.23 5.47
CA TYR A 114 12.29 7.83 5.79
C TYR A 114 13.31 8.97 5.80
N LYS A 115 13.00 10.15 5.24
CA LYS A 115 13.88 11.33 5.22
C LYS A 115 14.07 12.03 6.58
N ASN A 116 13.25 11.73 7.59
CA ASN A 116 13.32 12.33 8.93
C ASN A 116 13.97 11.38 9.97
N GLY A 117 15.03 10.66 9.59
CA GLY A 117 15.75 9.70 10.43
C GLY A 117 17.23 10.02 10.52
#